data_AF-A0A6I4HZT8-F1
#
_entry.id   AF-A0A6I4HZT8-F1
#
_cell.length_a   1.000
_cell.length_b   1.000
_cell.length_c   1.000
_cell.angle_alpha   90.00
_cell.angle_beta   90.00
_cell.angle_gamma   90.00
#
_symmetry.space_group_name_H-M   'P 1'
#
loop_
_entity.id
_entity.type
_entity.pdbx_description
1 polymer ?
#
loop_
_entity_poly.entity_id
_entity_poly.type
_entity_poly.pdbx_seq_one_letter_code
_entity_poly.pdbx_strand_id
1 'polypeptide(L)'
;MVDELTMTSTVKKYGVNNAGIVLLNPFLPNAFKRLNFTDPDSGGLIKPHDAAAFLQNCVGADDESGAGLINLLCGLDLAHRQVKPAPNLDIQRLADELLQAVIANWIQLRNSSPTALKESFLQRPGHLSYTGHSWQLEVSNHSYDVVLQTCPWTFEEIKLPWMSTALSVSWAI
;
A
#
# COMPACT_ATOMS: atom_id res chain seq x y z
N MET A 1 -46.34 12.33 7.80
CA MET A 1 -46.18 11.96 6.38
C MET A 1 -45.32 13.05 5.76
N VAL A 2 -44.02 12.90 5.62
CA VAL A 2 -43.14 11.73 5.56
C VAL A 2 -41.84 12.04 6.30
N ASP A 3 -41.33 11.09 7.07
CA ASP A 3 -39.96 11.14 7.59
C ASP A 3 -39.01 10.90 6.42
N GLU A 4 -38.19 11.90 6.09
CA GLU A 4 -37.00 11.70 5.27
C GLU A 4 -36.01 10.85 6.07
N LEU A 5 -36.15 9.53 5.95
CA LEU A 5 -35.07 8.60 6.26
C LEU A 5 -33.92 8.90 5.31
N THR A 6 -32.95 9.70 5.75
CA THR A 6 -31.59 9.66 5.20
C THR A 6 -31.11 8.21 5.30
N MET A 7 -31.20 7.48 4.19
CA MET A 7 -30.56 6.17 4.04
C MET A 7 -29.04 6.41 4.04
N THR A 8 -28.45 6.57 5.22
CA THR A 8 -27.01 6.32 5.39
C THR A 8 -26.79 4.84 5.14
N SER A 9 -26.52 4.47 3.89
CA SER A 9 -25.93 3.19 3.57
C SER A 9 -24.60 3.12 4.32
N THR A 10 -24.54 2.32 5.39
CA THR A 10 -23.31 2.13 6.15
C THR A 10 -22.29 1.47 5.24
N VAL A 11 -21.34 2.25 4.72
CA VAL A 11 -20.24 1.71 3.93
C VAL A 11 -19.39 0.83 4.82
N LYS A 12 -19.21 -0.44 4.44
CA LYS A 12 -18.38 -1.38 5.19
C LYS A 12 -16.93 -0.88 5.19
N LYS A 13 -16.38 -0.70 6.38
CA LYS A 13 -14.97 -0.34 6.59
C LYS A 13 -14.15 -1.56 7.00
N TYR A 14 -12.91 -1.64 6.52
CA TYR A 14 -11.95 -2.69 6.82
C TYR A 14 -10.70 -2.03 7.43
N GLY A 15 -10.34 -2.40 8.66
CA GLY A 15 -9.13 -1.88 9.30
C GLY A 15 -7.87 -2.41 8.61
N VAL A 16 -6.83 -1.58 8.52
CA VAL A 16 -5.51 -1.96 8.02
C VAL A 16 -4.43 -1.29 8.89
N ASN A 17 -3.28 -1.94 9.04
CA ASN A 17 -2.15 -1.45 9.86
C ASN A 17 -0.93 -1.01 9.04
N ASN A 18 -1.03 -1.07 7.71
CA ASN A 18 0.03 -0.81 6.75
C ASN A 18 -0.42 0.21 5.69
N ALA A 19 -1.29 1.13 6.08
CA ALA A 19 -1.96 2.07 5.17
C ALA A 19 -0.95 2.86 4.32
N GLY A 20 0.21 3.20 4.89
CA GLY A 20 1.21 3.99 4.18
C GLY A 20 2.05 3.25 3.16
N ILE A 21 1.82 1.95 2.95
CA ILE A 21 2.42 1.21 1.81
C ILE A 21 2.11 1.86 0.46
N VAL A 22 1.02 2.65 0.39
CA VAL A 22 0.66 3.50 -0.75
C VAL A 22 1.77 4.47 -1.19
N LEU A 23 2.69 4.85 -0.29
CA LEU A 23 3.83 5.71 -0.62
C LEU A 23 4.83 5.02 -1.56
N LEU A 24 4.80 3.68 -1.63
CA LEU A 24 5.66 2.91 -2.53
C LEU A 24 5.17 2.89 -3.98
N ASN A 25 3.97 3.43 -4.25
CA ASN A 25 3.27 3.27 -5.54
C ASN A 25 4.11 3.56 -6.80
N PRO A 26 4.95 4.62 -6.91
CA PRO A 26 5.67 4.88 -8.15
C PRO A 26 6.81 3.86 -8.39
N PHE A 27 7.25 3.16 -7.35
CA PHE A 27 8.34 2.18 -7.43
C PHE A 27 7.83 0.78 -7.78
N LEU A 28 6.56 0.47 -7.49
CA LEU A 28 6.02 -0.89 -7.63
C LEU A 28 6.07 -1.43 -9.06
N PRO A 29 5.69 -0.68 -10.13
CA PRO A 29 5.71 -1.22 -11.49
C PRO A 29 7.11 -1.69 -11.92
N ASN A 30 8.13 -0.88 -11.64
CA ASN A 30 9.51 -1.21 -11.99
C ASN A 30 10.06 -2.33 -11.11
N ALA A 31 9.75 -2.34 -9.81
CA ALA A 31 10.16 -3.42 -8.92
C ALA A 31 9.57 -4.77 -9.36
N PHE A 32 8.26 -4.80 -9.64
CA PHE A 32 7.56 -6.04 -10.05
C PHE A 32 8.03 -6.53 -11.41
N LYS A 33 8.36 -5.62 -12.34
CA LYS A 33 9.00 -5.98 -13.61
C LYS A 33 10.36 -6.64 -13.39
N ARG A 34 11.22 -6.06 -12.54
CA ARG A 34 12.55 -6.63 -12.22
C ARG A 34 12.45 -8.01 -11.55
N LEU A 35 11.38 -8.25 -10.79
CA LEU A 35 11.11 -9.51 -10.11
C LEU A 35 10.40 -10.55 -11.01
N ASN A 36 10.08 -10.19 -12.26
CA ASN A 36 9.28 -11.02 -13.17
C ASN A 36 7.90 -11.38 -12.59
N PHE A 37 7.27 -10.44 -11.89
CA PHE A 37 5.90 -10.58 -11.36
C PHE A 37 4.84 -10.08 -12.33
N THR A 38 5.24 -9.28 -13.33
CA THR A 38 4.36 -8.76 -14.36
C THR A 38 4.63 -9.41 -15.72
N ASP A 39 3.58 -9.50 -16.52
CA ASP A 39 3.65 -9.86 -17.92
C ASP A 39 4.44 -8.78 -18.69
N PRO A 40 5.47 -9.16 -19.49
CA PRO A 40 6.32 -8.19 -20.18
C PRO A 40 5.59 -7.30 -21.18
N ASP A 41 4.51 -7.79 -21.79
CA ASP A 41 3.81 -7.12 -22.89
C ASP A 41 2.65 -6.26 -22.38
N SER A 42 1.78 -6.83 -21.55
CA SER A 42 0.60 -6.17 -21.01
C SER A 42 0.86 -5.37 -19.73
N GLY A 43 1.95 -5.67 -19.01
CA GLY A 43 2.20 -5.12 -17.68
C GLY A 43 1.27 -5.64 -16.59
N GLY A 44 0.38 -6.60 -16.92
CA GLY A 44 -0.53 -7.24 -15.97
C GLY A 44 0.21 -8.07 -14.93
N LEU A 45 -0.33 -8.16 -13.72
CA LEU A 45 0.31 -8.92 -12.64
C LEU A 45 0.05 -10.42 -12.81
N ILE A 46 1.11 -11.20 -13.06
CA ILE A 46 1.04 -12.65 -13.29
C ILE A 46 1.42 -13.47 -12.05
N LYS A 47 2.05 -12.84 -11.04
CA LYS A 47 2.40 -13.48 -9.76
C LYS A 47 1.87 -12.66 -8.57
N PRO A 48 0.55 -12.57 -8.39
CA PRO A 48 -0.05 -11.70 -7.37
C PRO A 48 0.31 -12.12 -5.94
N HIS A 49 0.46 -13.41 -5.66
CA HIS A 49 0.87 -13.88 -4.32
C HIS A 49 2.33 -13.55 -3.99
N ASP A 50 3.25 -13.65 -4.96
CA ASP A 50 4.64 -13.28 -4.76
C ASP A 50 4.80 -11.75 -4.59
N ALA A 51 4.03 -10.98 -5.35
CA ALA A 51 3.95 -9.54 -5.20
C ALA A 51 3.43 -9.13 -3.81
N ALA A 52 2.36 -9.77 -3.34
CA ALA A 52 1.82 -9.56 -2.00
C ALA A 52 2.84 -9.90 -0.89
N ALA A 53 3.53 -11.03 -1.04
CA ALA A 53 4.61 -11.45 -0.13
C ALA A 53 5.78 -10.45 -0.13
N PHE A 54 6.17 -9.93 -1.28
CA PHE A 54 7.21 -8.90 -1.40
C PHE A 54 6.80 -7.60 -0.69
N LEU A 55 5.55 -7.15 -0.88
CA LEU A 55 5.00 -5.98 -0.21
C LEU A 55 4.94 -6.15 1.32
N GLN A 56 4.59 -7.33 1.82
CA GLN A 56 4.70 -7.63 3.25
C GLN A 56 6.12 -7.43 3.78
N ASN A 57 7.13 -7.91 3.05
CA ASN A 57 8.54 -7.71 3.42
C ASN A 57 8.95 -6.23 3.42
N CYS A 58 8.39 -5.42 2.50
CA CYS A 58 8.63 -3.98 2.48
C CYS A 58 8.07 -3.28 3.73
N VAL A 59 6.94 -3.75 4.27
CA VAL A 59 6.35 -3.17 5.50
C VAL A 59 7.00 -3.74 6.76
N GLY A 60 7.37 -5.03 6.76
CA GLY A 60 7.92 -5.71 7.93
C GLY A 60 6.91 -5.92 9.07
N ALA A 61 5.61 -5.85 8.79
CA ALA A 61 4.58 -6.14 9.78
C ALA A 61 4.35 -7.66 9.88
N ASP A 62 4.42 -8.20 11.08
CA ASP A 62 4.21 -9.63 11.37
C ASP A 62 2.72 -9.99 11.58
N ASP A 63 1.84 -9.03 11.27
CA ASP A 63 0.42 -9.10 11.59
C ASP A 63 -0.41 -9.45 10.34
N GLU A 64 -1.01 -10.64 10.35
CA GLU A 64 -1.97 -11.08 9.35
C GLU A 64 -3.17 -10.11 9.22
N SER A 65 -3.47 -9.33 10.26
CA SER A 65 -4.65 -8.43 10.30
C SER A 65 -4.56 -7.19 9.39
N GLY A 66 -3.40 -6.96 8.76
CA GLY A 66 -3.18 -5.83 7.84
C GLY A 66 -3.11 -6.19 6.34
N ALA A 67 -3.33 -7.44 5.93
CA ALA A 67 -3.08 -7.88 4.56
C ALA A 67 -4.05 -7.28 3.51
N GLY A 68 -5.21 -6.75 3.92
CA GLY A 68 -6.27 -6.29 3.01
C GLY A 68 -5.82 -5.27 1.97
N LEU A 69 -5.05 -4.24 2.37
CA LEU A 69 -4.53 -3.25 1.44
C LEU A 69 -3.50 -3.84 0.47
N ILE A 70 -2.61 -4.70 0.96
CA ILE A 70 -1.63 -5.39 0.10
C ILE A 70 -2.37 -6.27 -0.92
N ASN A 71 -3.36 -7.03 -0.47
CA ASN A 71 -4.20 -7.85 -1.34
C ASN A 71 -4.83 -7.00 -2.44
N LEU A 72 -5.43 -5.87 -2.07
CA LEU A 72 -6.05 -4.95 -3.02
C LEU A 72 -5.06 -4.46 -4.08
N LEU A 73 -3.87 -4.00 -3.67
CA LEU A 73 -2.83 -3.52 -4.59
C LEU A 73 -2.32 -4.62 -5.54
N CYS A 74 -2.43 -5.89 -5.14
CA CYS A 74 -2.06 -7.05 -5.94
C CYS A 74 -3.25 -7.72 -6.67
N GLY A 75 -4.45 -7.14 -6.62
CA GLY A 75 -5.64 -7.71 -7.28
C GLY A 75 -6.16 -9.01 -6.63
N LEU A 76 -5.80 -9.27 -5.38
CA LEU A 76 -6.29 -10.40 -4.58
C LEU A 76 -7.55 -10.01 -3.80
N ASP A 77 -8.33 -11.00 -3.39
CA ASP A 77 -9.46 -10.80 -2.47
C ASP A 77 -8.98 -10.19 -1.14
N LEU A 78 -9.72 -9.23 -0.59
CA LEU A 78 -9.34 -8.57 0.68
C LEU A 78 -9.13 -9.57 1.82
N ALA A 79 -9.98 -10.60 1.90
CA ALA A 79 -9.92 -11.64 2.92
C ALA A 79 -8.93 -12.77 2.58
N HIS A 80 -8.19 -12.66 1.47
CA HIS A 80 -7.14 -13.62 1.15
C HIS A 80 -6.10 -13.66 2.26
N ARG A 81 -6.01 -14.81 2.92
CA ARG A 81 -4.96 -15.08 3.91
C ARG A 81 -3.65 -15.25 3.18
N GLN A 82 -2.77 -14.27 3.34
CA GLN A 82 -1.42 -14.36 2.79
C GLN A 82 -0.65 -15.41 3.58
N VAL A 83 -0.13 -16.42 2.90
CA VAL A 83 0.78 -17.38 3.52
C VAL A 83 2.10 -16.65 3.73
N LYS A 84 2.57 -16.60 4.98
CA LYS A 84 3.91 -16.07 5.27
C LYS A 84 4.92 -16.87 4.46
N PRO A 85 5.61 -16.25 3.48
CA PRO A 85 6.62 -16.97 2.71
C PRO A 85 7.73 -17.43 3.65
N ALA A 86 8.35 -18.56 3.34
CA ALA A 86 9.58 -18.95 4.03
C ALA A 86 10.60 -17.79 3.94
N PRO A 87 11.40 -17.54 5.00
CA PRO A 87 12.43 -16.52 4.95
C PRO A 87 13.28 -16.66 3.69
N ASN A 88 13.27 -15.61 2.86
CA ASN A 88 14.03 -15.56 1.63
C ASN A 88 14.89 -14.30 1.65
N LEU A 89 16.20 -14.49 1.81
CA LEU A 89 17.17 -13.41 1.94
C LEU A 89 17.23 -12.52 0.70
N ASP A 90 17.03 -13.08 -0.50
CA ASP A 90 17.03 -12.29 -1.73
C ASP A 90 15.81 -11.36 -1.80
N ILE A 91 14.63 -11.86 -1.41
CA ILE A 91 13.41 -11.05 -1.35
C ILE A 91 13.54 -9.95 -0.30
N GLN A 92 14.12 -10.24 0.87
CA GLN A 92 14.39 -9.24 1.90
C GLN A 92 15.36 -8.17 1.40
N ARG A 93 16.46 -8.56 0.75
CA ARG A 93 17.42 -7.61 0.16
C ARG A 93 16.76 -6.72 -0.89
N LEU A 94 15.92 -7.28 -1.75
CA LEU A 94 15.22 -6.52 -2.79
C LEU A 94 14.17 -5.56 -2.21
N ALA A 95 13.51 -5.94 -1.11
CA ALA A 95 12.62 -5.05 -0.37
C ALA A 95 13.41 -3.88 0.24
N ASP A 96 14.56 -4.14 0.86
CA ASP A 96 15.39 -3.08 1.42
C ASP A 96 15.96 -2.16 0.33
N GLU A 97 16.35 -2.69 -0.83
CA GLU A 97 16.75 -1.88 -2.00
C GLU A 97 15.64 -0.94 -2.47
N LEU A 98 14.39 -1.40 -2.49
CA LEU A 98 13.24 -0.55 -2.84
C LEU A 98 13.07 0.58 -1.84
N LEU A 99 13.16 0.28 -0.54
CA LEU A 99 13.01 1.29 0.51
C LEU A 99 14.15 2.31 0.50
N GLN A 100 15.37 1.87 0.20
CA GLN A 100 16.50 2.78 -0.03
C GLN A 100 16.26 3.68 -1.24
N ALA A 101 15.65 3.17 -2.32
CA ALA A 101 15.27 3.99 -3.46
C ALA A 101 14.22 5.05 -3.09
N VAL A 102 13.22 4.70 -2.27
CA VAL A 102 12.23 5.66 -1.74
C VAL A 102 12.93 6.76 -0.94
N ILE A 103 13.81 6.39 -0.01
CA ILE A 103 14.57 7.33 0.82
C ILE A 103 15.45 8.25 -0.04
N ALA A 104 16.15 7.70 -1.03
CA ALA A 104 17.02 8.46 -1.92
C ALA A 104 16.25 9.46 -2.78
N ASN A 105 15.01 9.14 -3.17
CA ASN A 105 14.16 10.03 -3.95
C ASN A 105 13.39 11.04 -3.09
N TRP A 106 13.31 10.84 -1.76
CA TRP A 106 12.64 11.74 -0.83
C TRP A 106 13.65 12.45 0.08
N ILE A 107 14.15 13.60 -0.38
CA ILE A 107 15.31 14.32 0.20
C ILE A 107 15.21 14.57 1.71
N GLN A 108 14.01 14.79 2.23
CA GLN A 108 13.75 15.01 3.65
C GLN A 108 14.01 13.76 4.50
N LEU A 109 13.91 12.57 3.91
CA LEU A 109 14.21 11.30 4.56
C LEU A 109 15.64 10.81 4.34
N ARG A 110 16.52 11.58 3.66
CA ARG A 110 17.87 11.11 3.25
C ARG A 110 18.77 10.57 4.38
N ASN A 111 18.50 10.96 5.62
CA ASN A 111 19.24 10.51 6.81
C ASN A 111 18.50 9.42 7.61
N SER A 112 17.35 8.97 7.12
CA SER A 112 16.55 7.91 7.72
C SER A 112 17.04 6.54 7.26
N SER A 113 16.72 5.51 8.06
CA SER A 113 16.91 4.11 7.68
C SER A 113 15.63 3.52 7.06
N PRO A 114 15.71 2.39 6.34
CA PRO A 114 14.53 1.64 5.92
C PRO A 114 13.60 1.29 7.09
N THR A 115 14.15 0.94 8.25
CA THR A 115 13.37 0.70 9.48
C THR A 115 12.60 1.96 9.89
N ALA A 116 13.25 3.12 9.93
CA ALA A 116 12.59 4.37 10.29
C ALA A 116 11.48 4.74 9.29
N LEU A 117 11.70 4.51 7.99
CA LEU A 117 10.66 4.68 6.97
C LEU A 117 9.46 3.74 7.21
N LYS A 118 9.71 2.46 7.51
CA LYS A 118 8.67 1.47 7.82
C LYS A 118 7.82 1.92 9.00
N GLU A 119 8.45 2.19 10.14
CA GLU A 119 7.78 2.52 11.40
C GLU A 119 7.04 3.86 11.34
N SER A 120 7.63 4.86 10.69
CA SER A 120 7.06 6.22 10.66
C SER A 120 5.95 6.34 9.62
N PHE A 121 6.12 5.73 8.46
CA PHE A 121 5.26 6.01 7.31
C PHE A 121 4.57 4.79 6.74
N LEU A 122 5.15 3.59 6.71
CA LEU A 122 4.47 2.44 6.10
C LEU A 122 3.51 1.72 7.06
N GLN A 123 3.89 1.57 8.32
CA GLN A 123 3.13 0.87 9.37
C GLN A 123 2.11 1.81 10.02
N ARG A 124 1.19 2.31 9.20
CA ARG A 124 0.18 3.29 9.63
C ARG A 124 -1.21 2.66 9.70
N PRO A 125 -1.96 2.91 10.79
CA PRO A 125 -3.33 2.47 10.85
C PRO A 125 -4.19 3.27 9.87
N GLY A 126 -5.24 2.62 9.36
CA GLY A 126 -6.18 3.22 8.45
C GLY A 126 -7.40 2.35 8.22
N HIS A 127 -8.31 2.83 7.36
CA HIS A 127 -9.52 2.13 6.99
C HIS A 127 -9.73 2.13 5.49
N LEU A 128 -9.94 0.94 4.94
CA LEU A 128 -10.40 0.74 3.58
C LEU A 128 -11.92 0.71 3.51
N SER A 129 -12.50 1.31 2.48
CA SER A 129 -13.92 1.24 2.19
C SER A 129 -14.18 1.26 0.68
N TYR A 130 -15.27 0.65 0.24
CA TYR A 130 -15.66 0.62 -1.17
C TYR A 130 -16.91 1.46 -1.38
N THR A 131 -16.85 2.43 -2.28
CA THR A 131 -17.95 3.39 -2.54
C THR A 131 -18.92 2.93 -3.62
N GLY A 132 -18.73 1.72 -4.15
CA GLY A 132 -19.46 1.22 -5.32
C GLY A 132 -18.68 1.42 -6.64
N HIS A 133 -17.79 2.41 -6.70
CA HIS A 133 -17.02 2.75 -7.91
C HIS A 133 -15.51 2.64 -7.70
N SER A 134 -15.02 3.02 -6.52
CA SER A 134 -13.60 3.02 -6.19
C SER A 134 -13.35 2.61 -4.75
N TRP A 135 -12.12 2.21 -4.47
CA TRP A 135 -11.64 2.03 -3.10
C TRP A 135 -11.20 3.36 -2.52
N GLN A 136 -11.46 3.53 -1.22
CA GLN A 136 -11.04 4.68 -0.43
C GLN A 136 -10.21 4.17 0.74
N LEU A 137 -9.03 4.76 0.93
CA LEU A 137 -8.18 4.54 2.10
C LEU A 137 -8.13 5.82 2.92
N GLU A 138 -8.61 5.75 4.15
CA GLU A 138 -8.44 6.81 5.15
C GLU A 138 -7.26 6.44 6.06
N VAL A 139 -6.19 7.23 6.07
CA VAL A 139 -5.00 7.00 6.89
C VAL A 139 -5.09 7.81 8.18
N SER A 140 -4.82 7.17 9.32
CA SER A 140 -4.75 7.88 10.61
C SER A 140 -3.54 8.81 10.64
N ASN A 141 -3.73 10.05 11.08
CA ASN A 141 -2.69 11.07 11.09
C ASN A 141 -1.79 11.00 12.34
N HIS A 142 -0.59 11.58 12.23
CA HIS A 142 0.35 11.76 13.33
C HIS A 142 1.03 13.13 13.23
N SER A 143 1.53 13.65 14.35
CA SER A 143 2.19 14.96 14.45
C SER A 143 3.35 15.21 13.47
N TYR A 144 4.02 14.15 12.99
CA TYR A 144 5.15 14.26 12.06
C TYR A 144 4.73 14.12 10.57
N ASP A 145 3.44 13.98 10.28
CA ASP A 145 2.93 13.81 8.92
C ASP A 145 3.14 15.04 8.04
N VAL A 146 3.44 16.21 8.62
CA VAL A 146 3.85 17.41 7.87
C VAL A 146 5.00 17.13 6.89
N VAL A 147 5.85 16.12 7.17
CA VAL A 147 6.92 15.69 6.24
C VAL A 147 6.35 15.17 4.92
N LEU A 148 5.15 14.58 4.89
CA LEU A 148 4.47 14.10 3.67
C LEU A 148 4.24 15.21 2.65
N GLN A 149 4.12 16.48 3.07
CA GLN A 149 4.03 17.63 2.15
C GLN A 149 5.29 17.81 1.29
N THR A 150 6.40 17.18 1.68
CA THR A 150 7.67 17.20 0.95
C THR A 150 7.87 15.97 0.08
N CYS A 151 6.91 15.03 0.06
CA CYS A 151 6.96 13.87 -0.82
C CYS A 151 6.97 14.33 -2.29
N PRO A 152 7.94 13.89 -3.11
CA PRO A 152 8.09 14.42 -4.47
C PRO A 152 7.16 13.76 -5.49
N TRP A 153 6.27 12.86 -5.07
CA TRP A 153 5.30 12.20 -5.93
C TRP A 153 3.92 12.16 -5.29
N THR A 154 2.91 11.97 -6.13
CA THR A 154 1.51 11.84 -5.71
C THR A 154 1.23 10.45 -5.14
N PHE A 155 0.37 10.41 -4.13
CA PHE A 155 -0.11 9.16 -3.53
C PHE A 155 -1.60 9.22 -3.17
N GLU A 156 -2.28 10.31 -3.53
CA GLU A 156 -3.69 10.58 -3.29
C GLU A 156 -4.61 9.75 -4.20
N GLU A 157 -4.16 9.42 -5.42
CA GLU A 157 -4.90 8.56 -6.34
C GLU A 157 -3.92 7.51 -6.91
N ILE A 158 -4.20 6.24 -6.64
CA ILE A 158 -3.34 5.12 -7.04
C ILE A 158 -4.09 4.23 -8.01
N LYS A 159 -3.52 4.11 -9.21
CA LYS A 159 -3.96 3.22 -10.26
C LYS A 159 -2.75 2.53 -10.90
N LEU A 160 -2.34 1.42 -10.31
CA LEU A 160 -1.26 0.60 -10.86
C LEU A 160 -1.73 -0.08 -12.17
N PRO A 161 -0.82 -0.42 -13.10
CA PRO A 161 -1.18 -0.92 -14.44
C PRO A 161 -2.10 -2.15 -14.43
N TRP A 162 -2.01 -2.98 -13.39
CA TRP A 162 -2.78 -4.22 -13.24
C TRP A 162 -4.04 -4.08 -12.37
N MET A 163 -4.31 -2.91 -11.79
CA MET A 163 -5.49 -2.73 -10.94
C MET A 163 -6.75 -2.60 -11.79
N SER A 164 -7.87 -3.17 -11.34
CA SER A 164 -9.19 -3.05 -11.99
C SER A 164 -9.91 -1.75 -11.64
N THR A 165 -9.84 -1.32 -10.38
CA THR A 165 -10.35 -0.02 -9.88
C THR A 165 -9.21 0.86 -9.37
N ALA A 166 -9.45 2.16 -9.19
CA ALA A 166 -8.49 3.05 -8.53
C ALA A 166 -8.66 3.01 -7.01
N LEU A 167 -7.61 3.37 -6.29
CA LEU A 167 -7.58 3.60 -4.86
C LEU A 167 -7.36 5.09 -4.61
N SER A 168 -8.35 5.76 -4.04
CA SER A 168 -8.21 7.13 -3.54
C SER A 168 -7.75 7.08 -2.09
N VAL A 169 -6.76 7.90 -1.75
CA VAL A 169 -6.08 7.95 -0.46
C VAL A 169 -6.33 9.30 0.18
N SER A 170 -7.02 9.29 1.32
CA SER A 170 -7.17 10.43 2.20
C SER A 170 -6.18 10.29 3.36
N TRP A 171 -5.11 11.07 3.30
CA TRP A 171 -4.14 11.20 4.38
C TRP A 171 -4.19 12.63 4.88
N ALA A 172 -4.79 12.85 6.06
CA ALA A 172 -4.84 14.17 6.66
C ALA A 172 -3.43 14.56 7.12
N ILE A 173 -2.86 15.59 6.49
CA ILE A 173 -1.54 16.16 6.79
C ILE A 173 -1.70 17.43 7.62
#